data_AF-A0A8J8AID4-F1
#
_entry.id   AF-A0A8J8AID4-F1
#
_cell.length_a   1.000
_cell.length_b   1.000
_cell.length_c   1.000
_cell.angle_alpha   90.00
_cell.angle_beta   90.00
_cell.angle_gamma   90.00
#
_symmetry.space_group_name_H-M   'P 1'
#
loop_
_entity.id
_entity.type
_entity.pdbx_description
1 polymer ?
#
loop_
_entity_poly.entity_id
_entity_poly.type
_entity_poly.pdbx_seq_one_letter_code
_entity_poly.pdbx_strand_id
1 'polypeptide(L)'
;MIGLVTAVLTGIITGQYAFAAAAVPYILRLHSRNLALIGFYAYALALATTLPGTTIYGKEGLVLAVGTFTTTFLVLDEILRSKNPLPDTEELITLGALALSATTNYTFIAGLLGVLGYRIYRNYGEAARHAALWGIVYAAVIYTAKEKLSDTAAQVFMILGLSVLPLLIAEAKDVEHAETPLLEKD
;
A
#
# COMPACT_ATOMS: atom_id res chain seq x y z
N MET A 1 9.55 5.90 -6.32
CA MET A 1 10.45 5.33 -5.29
C MET A 1 9.81 5.19 -3.90
N ILE A 2 8.68 5.86 -3.63
CA ILE A 2 8.05 5.89 -2.30
C ILE A 2 7.68 4.50 -1.79
N GLY A 3 7.15 3.62 -2.63
CA GLY A 3 6.73 2.27 -2.22
C GLY A 3 7.90 1.45 -1.68
N LEU A 4 9.04 1.48 -2.37
CA LEU A 4 10.26 0.81 -1.95
C LEU A 4 10.77 1.36 -0.61
N VAL A 5 10.84 2.69 -0.45
CA VAL A 5 11.33 3.31 0.78
C VAL A 5 10.41 3.01 1.95
N THR A 6 9.09 3.06 1.77
CA THR A 6 8.14 2.63 2.81
C THR A 6 8.36 1.18 3.21
N ALA A 7 8.61 0.27 2.26
CA ALA A 7 8.85 -1.13 2.56
C ALA A 7 10.14 -1.31 3.38
N VAL A 8 11.23 -0.66 2.98
CA VAL A 8 12.50 -0.69 3.72
C VAL A 8 12.33 -0.16 5.15
N LEU A 9 11.71 1.01 5.32
CA LEU A 9 11.49 1.60 6.64
C LEU A 9 10.58 0.74 7.51
N THR A 10 9.53 0.16 6.93
CA THR A 10 8.64 -0.77 7.64
C THR A 10 9.42 -1.98 8.11
N GLY A 11 10.21 -2.61 7.24
CA GLY A 11 11.05 -3.75 7.59
C GLY A 11 12.05 -3.47 8.71
N ILE A 12 12.67 -2.28 8.70
CA ILE A 12 13.58 -1.84 9.77
C ILE A 12 12.83 -1.69 11.10
N ILE A 13 11.68 -1.00 11.10
CA ILE A 13 10.92 -0.70 12.32
C ILE A 13 10.28 -1.96 12.91
N THR A 14 9.79 -2.87 12.07
CA THR A 14 9.17 -4.12 12.52
C THR A 14 10.17 -5.26 12.71
N GLY A 15 11.46 -5.06 12.36
CA GLY A 15 12.48 -6.11 12.36
C GLY A 15 12.19 -7.25 11.37
N GLN A 16 11.44 -6.97 10.30
CA GLN A 16 10.99 -7.99 9.33
C GLN A 16 11.71 -7.84 8.00
N TYR A 17 12.57 -8.80 7.67
CA TYR A 17 13.34 -8.79 6.41
C TYR A 17 12.47 -9.04 5.17
N ALA A 18 11.28 -9.62 5.34
CA ALA A 18 10.36 -9.90 4.24
C ALA A 18 10.02 -8.65 3.41
N PHE A 19 10.01 -7.47 4.03
CA PHE A 19 9.76 -6.22 3.31
C PHE A 19 10.87 -5.85 2.32
N ALA A 20 12.10 -6.33 2.49
CA ALA A 20 13.19 -6.09 1.54
C ALA A 20 12.91 -6.73 0.17
N ALA A 21 12.03 -7.75 0.11
CA ALA A 21 11.61 -8.36 -1.14
C ALA A 21 10.84 -7.39 -2.05
N ALA A 22 10.39 -6.22 -1.56
CA ALA A 22 9.84 -5.14 -2.38
C ALA A 22 10.84 -4.58 -3.41
N ALA A 23 12.15 -4.79 -3.21
CA ALA A 23 13.16 -4.45 -4.21
C ALA A 23 12.99 -5.23 -5.52
N VAL A 24 12.50 -6.47 -5.46
CA VAL A 24 12.31 -7.34 -6.63
C VAL A 24 11.31 -6.74 -7.63
N PRO A 25 10.04 -6.46 -7.26
CA PRO A 25 9.12 -5.83 -8.20
C PRO A 25 9.60 -4.45 -8.67
N TYR A 26 10.30 -3.70 -7.82
CA TYR A 26 10.88 -2.41 -8.19
C TYR A 26 11.95 -2.53 -9.30
N ILE A 27 12.86 -3.51 -9.21
CA ILE A 27 13.89 -3.75 -10.24
C ILE A 27 13.24 -4.28 -11.52
N LEU A 28 12.29 -5.22 -11.41
CA LEU A 28 11.60 -5.79 -12.57
C LEU A 28 10.80 -4.73 -13.34
N ARG A 29 10.32 -3.71 -12.65
CA ARG A 29 9.63 -2.55 -13.26
C ARG A 29 10.50 -1.78 -14.24
N LEU A 30 11.83 -1.77 -14.07
CA LEU A 30 12.75 -1.14 -15.03
C LEU A 30 12.73 -1.85 -16.40
N HIS A 31 12.26 -3.09 -16.45
CA HIS A 31 12.20 -3.88 -17.68
C HIS A 31 10.80 -3.94 -18.27
N SER A 32 9.78 -4.28 -17.46
CA SER A 32 8.40 -4.42 -17.93
C SER A 32 7.40 -4.31 -16.79
N ARG A 33 6.27 -3.64 -17.04
CA ARG A 33 5.14 -3.58 -16.10
C ARG A 33 4.59 -4.96 -15.75
N ASN A 34 4.50 -5.86 -16.74
CA ASN A 34 3.95 -7.20 -16.53
C ASN A 34 4.88 -8.05 -15.64
N LEU A 35 6.21 -7.94 -15.83
CA LEU A 35 7.18 -8.60 -14.97
C LEU A 35 7.14 -8.04 -13.55
N ALA A 36 6.98 -6.72 -13.40
CA ALA A 36 6.84 -6.09 -12.10
C ALA A 36 5.59 -6.56 -11.35
N LEU A 37 4.46 -6.73 -12.04
CA LEU A 37 3.24 -7.27 -11.45
C LEU A 37 3.43 -8.71 -10.96
N ILE A 38 4.10 -9.57 -11.75
CA ILE A 38 4.45 -10.93 -11.31
C ILE A 38 5.34 -10.88 -10.07
N GLY A 39 6.37 -10.03 -10.07
CA GLY A 39 7.22 -9.80 -8.91
C GLY A 39 6.46 -9.27 -7.69
N PHE A 40 5.43 -8.45 -7.90
CA PHE A 40 4.58 -7.92 -6.84
C PHE A 40 3.72 -9.01 -6.23
N TYR A 41 3.09 -9.87 -7.02
CA TYR A 41 2.33 -11.00 -6.48
C TYR A 41 3.22 -11.96 -5.70
N ALA A 42 4.44 -12.22 -6.18
CA ALA A 42 5.42 -13.00 -5.43
C ALA A 42 5.80 -12.32 -4.10
N TYR A 43 6.00 -11.00 -4.11
CA TYR A 43 6.25 -10.20 -2.90
C TYR A 43 5.08 -10.26 -1.91
N ALA A 44 3.84 -10.05 -2.38
CA ALA A 44 2.65 -10.13 -1.53
C ALA A 44 2.49 -11.54 -0.91
N LEU A 45 2.75 -12.59 -1.70
CA LEU A 45 2.72 -13.97 -1.21
C LEU A 45 3.83 -14.23 -0.18
N ALA A 46 5.03 -13.68 -0.39
CA ALA A 46 6.11 -13.76 0.58
C ALA A 46 5.72 -13.09 1.90
N LEU A 47 5.12 -11.90 1.86
CA LEU A 47 4.60 -11.25 3.07
C LEU A 47 3.54 -12.11 3.76
N ALA A 48 2.59 -12.67 3.01
CA ALA A 48 1.52 -13.50 3.56
C ALA A 48 2.04 -14.74 4.31
N THR A 49 3.18 -15.28 3.89
CA THR A 49 3.72 -16.56 4.38
C THR A 49 4.84 -16.41 5.42
N THR A 50 5.49 -15.24 5.48
CA THR A 50 6.67 -15.03 6.32
C THR A 50 6.43 -14.07 7.48
N LEU A 51 5.41 -13.21 7.39
CA LEU A 51 5.10 -12.30 8.48
C LEU A 51 4.65 -13.07 9.73
N PRO A 52 5.14 -12.69 10.92
CA PRO A 52 4.82 -13.40 12.14
C PRO A 52 3.32 -13.30 12.45
N GLY A 53 2.81 -14.34 13.11
CA GLY A 53 1.44 -14.44 13.57
C GLY A 53 1.10 -13.52 14.74
N THR A 54 1.52 -12.25 14.74
CA THR A 54 1.19 -11.27 15.79
C THR A 54 -0.21 -10.67 15.61
N THR A 55 -1.01 -10.70 16.68
CA THR A 55 -2.37 -10.17 16.68
C THR A 55 -2.39 -8.65 16.41
N ILE A 56 -3.22 -8.22 15.45
CA ILE A 56 -3.40 -6.79 15.11
C ILE A 56 -3.92 -5.92 16.26
N TYR A 57 -4.47 -6.55 17.32
CA TYR A 57 -4.96 -5.84 18.50
C TYR A 57 -3.85 -5.45 19.48
N GLY A 58 -2.64 -5.99 19.29
CA GLY A 58 -1.44 -5.57 20.01
C GLY A 58 -0.73 -4.42 19.31
N LYS A 59 0.06 -3.65 20.06
CA LYS A 59 0.84 -2.51 19.52
C LYS A 59 1.73 -2.93 18.34
N GLU A 60 2.44 -4.05 18.49
CA GLU A 60 3.36 -4.57 17.46
C GLU A 60 2.59 -5.07 16.23
N GLY A 61 1.47 -5.77 16.42
CA GLY A 61 0.63 -6.23 15.32
C GLY A 61 -0.05 -5.08 14.58
N LEU A 62 -0.44 -4.00 15.26
CA LEU A 62 -0.98 -2.80 14.61
C LEU A 62 0.07 -2.11 13.74
N VAL A 63 1.29 -1.91 14.24
CA VAL A 63 2.40 -1.33 13.46
C VAL A 63 2.69 -2.20 12.24
N LEU A 64 2.74 -3.52 12.43
CA LEU A 64 2.96 -4.47 11.35
C LEU A 64 1.82 -4.43 10.32
N ALA A 65 0.57 -4.40 10.77
CA ALA A 65 -0.60 -4.35 9.89
C ALA A 65 -0.64 -3.08 9.04
N VAL A 66 -0.47 -1.91 9.67
CA VAL A 66 -0.47 -0.62 8.97
C VAL A 66 0.72 -0.54 8.02
N GLY A 67 1.89 -1.01 8.45
CA GLY A 67 3.08 -1.15 7.61
C GLY A 67 2.79 -1.98 6.37
N THR A 68 2.41 -3.25 6.56
CA THR A 68 2.06 -4.20 5.50
C THR A 68 1.02 -3.65 4.53
N PHE A 69 -0.05 -3.05 5.05
CA PHE A 69 -1.09 -2.45 4.23
C PHE A 69 -0.53 -1.33 3.35
N THR A 70 0.15 -0.37 3.98
CA THR A 70 0.61 0.85 3.32
C THR A 70 1.72 0.55 2.32
N THR A 71 2.66 -0.33 2.67
CA THR A 71 3.76 -0.72 1.77
C THR A 71 3.24 -1.47 0.57
N THR A 72 2.34 -2.43 0.77
CA THR A 72 1.79 -3.23 -0.33
C THR A 72 1.00 -2.34 -1.29
N PHE A 73 0.17 -1.43 -0.76
CA PHE A 73 -0.53 -0.44 -1.56
C PHE A 73 0.44 0.45 -2.35
N LEU A 74 1.42 1.06 -1.69
CA LEU A 74 2.32 2.02 -2.33
C LEU A 74 3.26 1.37 -3.34
N VAL A 75 3.69 0.12 -3.11
CA VAL A 75 4.47 -0.64 -4.10
C VAL A 75 3.62 -0.93 -5.33
N LEU A 76 2.37 -1.36 -5.16
CA LEU A 76 1.46 -1.62 -6.27
C LEU A 76 1.14 -0.35 -7.05
N ASP A 77 0.79 0.74 -6.37
CA ASP A 77 0.56 2.06 -6.96
C ASP A 77 1.76 2.51 -7.80
N GLU A 78 2.99 2.27 -7.30
CA GLU A 78 4.21 2.60 -8.03
C GLU A 78 4.38 1.80 -9.33
N ILE A 79 4.04 0.51 -9.29
CA ILE A 79 4.14 -0.40 -10.45
C ILE A 79 3.13 -0.03 -11.52
N LEU A 80 1.92 0.34 -11.12
CA LEU A 80 0.83 0.64 -12.04
C LEU A 80 1.00 2.01 -12.72
N ARG A 81 1.42 3.03 -11.96
CA ARG A 81 1.33 4.43 -12.44
C ARG A 81 2.60 4.97 -13.09
N SER A 82 3.77 4.58 -12.62
CA SER A 82 4.94 5.41 -12.88
C SER A 82 5.72 4.96 -14.12
N LYS A 83 5.68 5.81 -15.17
CA LYS A 83 6.53 5.69 -16.37
C LYS A 83 7.98 6.15 -16.13
N ASN A 84 8.23 6.95 -15.09
CA ASN A 84 9.56 7.46 -14.75
C ASN A 84 10.02 6.96 -13.37
N PRO A 85 11.11 6.18 -13.28
CA PRO A 85 11.58 5.62 -12.00
C PRO A 85 12.22 6.66 -11.07
N LEU A 86 12.50 7.87 -11.56
CA LEU A 86 13.16 8.93 -10.80
C LEU A 86 12.15 9.79 -10.02
N PRO A 87 12.47 10.17 -8.77
CA PRO A 87 11.60 10.97 -7.93
C PRO A 87 11.64 12.44 -8.34
N ASP A 88 10.48 13.09 -8.35
CA ASP A 88 10.37 14.55 -8.48
C ASP A 88 10.69 15.23 -7.13
N THR A 89 10.77 16.57 -7.12
CA THR A 89 11.07 17.34 -5.89
C THR A 89 10.04 17.08 -4.79
N GLU A 90 8.77 16.93 -5.14
CA GLU A 90 7.70 16.65 -4.17
C GLU A 90 7.82 15.23 -3.58
N GLU A 91 8.17 14.24 -4.39
CA GLU A 91 8.46 12.88 -3.94
C GLU A 91 9.68 12.88 -3.01
N LEU A 92 10.73 13.64 -3.32
CA LEU A 92 11.89 13.77 -2.43
C LEU A 92 11.53 14.38 -1.07
N ILE A 93 10.69 15.42 -1.04
CA ILE A 93 10.19 16.00 0.21
C ILE A 93 9.37 14.97 0.99
N THR A 94 8.49 14.24 0.30
CA THR A 94 7.64 13.20 0.91
C THR A 94 8.47 12.05 1.50
N LEU A 95 9.51 11.62 0.78
CA LEU A 95 10.48 10.64 1.24
C LEU A 95 11.25 11.12 2.48
N GLY A 96 11.68 12.38 2.48
CA GLY A 96 12.35 13.00 3.63
C GLY A 96 11.45 13.07 4.86
N ALA A 97 10.20 13.52 4.69
CA ALA A 97 9.21 13.57 5.77
C ALA A 97 8.93 12.18 6.35
N LEU A 98 8.79 11.17 5.48
CA LEU A 98 8.61 9.77 5.91
C LEU A 98 9.82 9.25 6.68
N ALA A 99 11.05 9.51 6.20
CA ALA A 99 12.28 9.11 6.89
C ALA A 99 12.39 9.77 8.27
N LEU A 100 12.04 11.06 8.40
CA LEU A 100 12.00 11.75 9.70
C LEU A 100 10.91 11.19 10.63
N SER A 101 9.81 10.70 10.08
CA SER A 101 8.73 10.08 10.85
C SER A 101 9.14 8.74 11.46
N ALA A 102 10.17 8.07 10.93
CA ALA A 102 10.67 6.76 11.37
C ALA A 102 11.43 6.79 12.71
N THR A 103 11.23 7.82 13.54
CA THR A 103 11.86 7.98 14.87
C THR A 103 11.14 7.20 15.97
N THR A 104 9.82 7.04 15.87
CA THR A 104 9.00 6.26 16.80
C THR A 104 7.90 5.51 16.05
N ASN A 105 7.36 4.44 16.64
CA ASN A 105 6.27 3.67 16.01
C ASN A 105 5.03 4.54 15.70
N TYR A 106 4.69 5.48 16.59
CA TYR A 106 3.51 6.33 16.42
C TYR A 106 3.71 7.38 15.34
N THR A 107 4.87 8.05 15.33
CA THR A 107 5.21 9.02 14.29
C THR A 107 5.34 8.33 12.94
N PHE A 108 5.86 7.10 12.90
CA PHE A 108 5.98 6.33 11.67
C PHE A 108 4.61 5.93 11.10
N ILE A 109 3.69 5.44 11.94
CA ILE A 109 2.30 5.17 11.52
C ILE A 109 1.65 6.45 10.97
N ALA A 110 1.78 7.57 11.68
CA ALA A 110 1.22 8.84 11.22
C ALA A 110 1.83 9.29 9.88
N GLY A 111 3.15 9.11 9.71
CA GLY A 111 3.86 9.37 8.47
C GLY A 111 3.37 8.47 7.33
N LEU A 112 3.26 7.16 7.55
CA LEU A 112 2.75 6.20 6.58
C LEU A 112 1.33 6.56 6.10
N LEU A 113 0.42 6.82 7.05
CA LEU A 113 -0.95 7.21 6.73
C LEU A 113 -1.02 8.56 6.02
N GLY A 114 -0.16 9.51 6.40
CA GLY A 114 -0.05 10.81 5.73
C GLY A 114 0.43 10.68 4.29
N VAL A 115 1.48 9.90 4.05
CA VAL A 115 2.00 9.61 2.69
C VAL A 115 0.97 8.88 1.86
N LEU A 116 0.30 7.88 2.44
CA LEU A 116 -0.77 7.15 1.78
C LEU A 116 -1.92 8.08 1.40
N GLY A 117 -2.40 8.89 2.34
CA GLY A 117 -3.47 9.85 2.11
C GLY A 117 -3.11 10.88 1.04
N TYR A 118 -1.89 11.43 1.10
CA TYR A 118 -1.37 12.35 0.09
C TYR A 118 -1.32 11.69 -1.30
N ARG A 119 -0.78 10.47 -1.39
CA ARG A 119 -0.71 9.70 -2.64
C ARG A 119 -2.09 9.42 -3.20
N ILE A 120 -3.01 8.93 -2.37
CA ILE A 120 -4.36 8.62 -2.82
C ILE A 120 -5.05 9.91 -3.30
N TYR A 121 -4.94 11.01 -2.56
CA TYR A 121 -5.54 12.29 -2.95
C TYR A 121 -4.96 12.83 -4.27
N ARG A 122 -3.63 12.86 -4.40
CA ARG A 122 -2.94 13.36 -5.60
C ARG A 122 -3.27 12.51 -6.84
N ASN A 123 -3.37 11.20 -6.67
CA ASN A 123 -3.48 10.25 -7.78
C ASN A 123 -4.92 9.94 -8.19
N TYR A 124 -5.88 10.04 -7.26
CA TYR A 124 -7.26 9.60 -7.46
C TYR A 124 -8.30 10.70 -7.21
N GLY A 125 -7.90 11.90 -6.78
CA GLY A 125 -8.80 13.05 -6.63
C GLY A 125 -10.02 12.73 -5.76
N GLU A 126 -11.24 12.88 -6.31
CA GLU A 126 -12.48 12.57 -5.59
C GLU A 126 -12.70 11.07 -5.30
N ALA A 127 -12.10 10.18 -6.10
CA ALA A 127 -12.13 8.74 -5.82
C ALA A 127 -11.34 8.40 -4.53
N ALA A 128 -10.45 9.30 -4.07
CA ALA A 128 -9.79 9.18 -2.77
C ALA A 128 -10.78 9.14 -1.60
N ARG A 129 -11.88 9.91 -1.68
CA ARG A 129 -12.91 9.91 -0.63
C ARG A 129 -13.59 8.56 -0.52
N HIS A 130 -13.83 7.91 -1.65
CA HIS A 130 -14.42 6.57 -1.69
C HIS A 130 -13.45 5.53 -1.16
N ALA A 131 -12.17 5.60 -1.54
CA ALA A 131 -11.13 4.73 -1.00
C ALA A 131 -10.99 4.89 0.54
N ALA A 132 -11.04 6.13 1.05
CA ALA A 132 -11.01 6.40 2.47
C ALA A 132 -12.25 5.87 3.19
N LEU A 133 -13.44 6.06 2.62
CA LEU A 133 -14.70 5.56 3.18
C LEU A 133 -14.71 4.02 3.23
N TRP A 134 -14.24 3.37 2.16
CA TRP A 134 -14.04 1.91 2.15
C TRP A 134 -13.02 1.48 3.20
N GLY A 135 -11.91 2.19 3.36
CA GLY A 135 -10.92 1.94 4.40
C GLY A 135 -11.52 1.96 5.82
N ILE A 136 -12.42 2.92 6.09
CA ILE A 136 -13.14 3.02 7.38
C ILE A 136 -14.09 1.84 7.57
N VAL A 137 -14.90 1.51 6.55
CA VAL A 137 -15.81 0.35 6.58
C VAL A 137 -15.02 -0.93 6.86
N TYR A 138 -13.85 -1.06 6.25
CA TYR A 138 -12.99 -2.23 6.46
C TYR A 138 -12.36 -2.28 7.84
N ALA A 139 -11.89 -1.15 8.38
CA ALA A 139 -11.43 -1.10 9.76
C ALA A 139 -12.54 -1.52 10.75
N ALA A 140 -13.78 -1.11 10.48
CA ALA A 140 -14.95 -1.53 11.26
C ALA A 140 -15.26 -3.03 11.12
N VAL A 141 -15.16 -3.59 9.91
CA VAL A 141 -15.33 -5.04 9.67
C VAL A 141 -14.26 -5.85 10.43
N ILE A 142 -13.00 -5.44 10.34
CA ILE A 142 -11.90 -6.11 11.08
C ILE A 142 -12.18 -6.06 12.59
N TYR A 143 -12.54 -4.88 13.10
CA TYR A 143 -12.82 -4.69 14.52
C TYR A 143 -14.01 -5.54 15.01
N THR A 144 -15.09 -5.61 14.25
CA THR A 144 -16.28 -6.40 14.59
C THR A 144 -16.08 -7.90 14.40
N ALA A 145 -15.23 -8.31 13.46
CA ALA A 145 -14.86 -9.70 13.23
C ALA A 145 -13.74 -10.20 14.17
N LYS A 146 -13.34 -9.41 15.18
CA LYS A 146 -12.28 -9.75 16.14
C LYS A 146 -12.35 -11.15 16.72
N GLU A 147 -13.56 -11.58 17.11
CA GLU A 147 -13.76 -12.89 17.71
C GLU A 147 -13.66 -14.05 16.70
N LYS A 148 -13.91 -13.77 15.42
CA LYS A 148 -13.83 -14.74 14.32
C LYS A 148 -12.45 -14.76 13.65
N LEU A 149 -11.69 -13.69 13.81
CA LEU A 149 -10.33 -13.52 13.29
C LEU A 149 -9.28 -13.79 14.37
N SER A 150 -9.38 -14.91 15.06
CA SER A 150 -8.32 -15.32 16.00
C SER A 150 -7.06 -15.82 15.28
N ASP A 151 -7.19 -16.27 14.03
CA ASP A 151 -6.07 -16.74 13.21
C ASP A 151 -5.35 -15.56 12.56
N THR A 152 -4.06 -15.42 12.88
CA THR A 152 -3.25 -14.33 12.36
C THR A 152 -2.97 -14.44 10.86
N ALA A 153 -2.92 -15.66 10.30
CA ALA A 153 -2.76 -15.81 8.85
C ALA A 153 -3.94 -15.16 8.12
N ALA A 154 -5.16 -15.40 8.59
CA ALA A 154 -6.37 -14.79 8.05
C ALA A 154 -6.34 -13.25 8.17
N GLN A 155 -5.79 -12.70 9.26
CA GLN A 155 -5.61 -11.25 9.42
C GLN A 155 -4.66 -10.68 8.36
N VAL A 156 -3.51 -11.31 8.13
CA VAL A 156 -2.51 -10.88 7.13
C VAL A 156 -3.08 -10.96 5.71
N PHE A 157 -3.75 -12.06 5.35
CA PHE A 157 -4.42 -12.19 4.05
C PHE A 157 -5.47 -11.11 3.84
N MET A 158 -6.24 -10.78 4.87
CA MET A 158 -7.19 -9.67 4.78
C MET A 158 -6.45 -8.37 4.53
N ILE A 159 -5.46 -8.02 5.34
CA ILE A 159 -4.69 -6.78 5.19
C ILE A 159 -4.10 -6.64 3.76
N LEU A 160 -3.57 -7.72 3.21
CA LEU A 160 -3.05 -7.74 1.85
C LEU A 160 -4.16 -7.59 0.80
N GLY A 161 -5.26 -8.33 0.91
CA GLY A 161 -6.41 -8.18 0.02
C GLY A 161 -7.00 -6.76 0.05
N LEU A 162 -7.02 -6.14 1.22
CA LEU A 162 -7.47 -4.77 1.44
C LEU A 162 -6.55 -3.74 0.80
N SER A 163 -5.25 -4.00 0.74
CA SER A 163 -4.31 -3.08 0.09
C SER A 163 -4.48 -3.04 -1.44
N VAL A 164 -5.08 -4.07 -2.04
CA VAL A 164 -5.24 -4.18 -3.51
C VAL A 164 -6.60 -3.67 -3.99
N LEU A 165 -7.66 -3.86 -3.19
CA LEU A 165 -9.04 -3.49 -3.56
C LEU A 165 -9.25 -2.02 -3.95
N PRO A 166 -8.73 -1.02 -3.21
CA PRO A 166 -8.91 0.38 -3.57
C PRO A 166 -8.25 0.73 -4.92
N LEU A 167 -7.13 0.09 -5.25
CA LEU A 167 -6.45 0.25 -6.54
C LEU A 167 -7.30 -0.31 -7.68
N LEU A 168 -7.89 -1.50 -7.50
CA LEU A 168 -8.78 -2.10 -8.51
C LEU A 168 -10.05 -1.29 -8.74
N ILE A 169 -10.69 -0.80 -7.68
CA ILE A 169 -11.90 0.03 -7.77
C ILE A 169 -11.58 1.35 -8.47
N ALA A 170 -10.43 1.92 -8.18
CA ALA A 170 -10.04 3.19 -8.74
C ALA A 170 -9.59 3.07 -10.21
N GLU A 171 -8.88 2.01 -10.59
CA GLU A 171 -8.61 1.70 -12.01
C GLU A 171 -9.90 1.39 -12.78
N ALA A 172 -10.83 0.62 -12.21
CA ALA A 172 -12.10 0.32 -12.87
C ALA A 172 -12.91 1.59 -13.20
N LYS A 173 -12.89 2.59 -12.31
CA LYS A 173 -13.57 3.87 -12.51
C LYS A 173 -12.85 4.81 -13.48
N ASP A 174 -11.52 4.80 -13.51
CA ASP A 174 -10.73 5.54 -14.52
C ASP A 174 -10.97 4.97 -15.92
N VAL A 175 -11.17 3.64 -16.06
CA VAL A 175 -11.59 3.01 -17.32
C VAL A 175 -13.02 3.40 -17.70
N GLU A 176 -13.96 3.38 -16.75
CA GLU A 176 -15.35 3.83 -17.00
C GLU A 176 -15.45 5.30 -17.43
N HIS A 177 -14.62 6.19 -16.87
CA HIS A 177 -14.58 7.61 -17.27
C HIS A 177 -13.80 7.85 -18.57
N ALA A 178 -12.83 7.00 -18.91
CA ALA A 178 -12.15 7.03 -20.21
C ALA A 178 -13.03 6.48 -21.35
N GLU A 179 -14.03 5.65 -21.03
CA GLU A 179 -14.97 5.07 -21.98
C GLU A 179 -16.28 5.89 -22.13
N THR A 180 -16.53 6.90 -21.29
CA THR A 180 -17.59 7.89 -21.60
C THR A 180 -17.17 8.75 -22.79
N PRO A 181 -17.92 8.75 -23.90
CA PRO A 181 -17.34 8.75 -25.23
C PRO A 181 -17.15 10.15 -25.78
N LEU A 182 -16.28 10.22 -26.78
CA LEU A 182 -16.21 11.21 -27.86
C LEU A 182 -17.55 11.34 -28.64
N LEU A 183 -18.66 11.60 -27.94
CA LEU A 183 -19.99 11.83 -28.50
C LEU A 183 -20.52 13.18 -28.01
N GLU A 184 -19.87 14.25 -28.46
CA GLU A 184 -20.52 15.55 -28.65
C GLU A 184 -19.55 16.45 -29.41
N LYS A 185 -19.69 16.44 -30.75
CA LYS A 185 -19.50 17.58 -31.66
C LYS A 185 -19.62 17.07 -33.10
N ASP A 186 -20.88 16.99 -33.55
CA ASP A 186 -21.23 17.30 -34.93
C ASP A 186 -21.77 18.74 -34.96
#